data_AF-A0A925BMG2-F1
#
_entry.id   AF-A0A925BMG2-F1
#
_cell.length_a   1.000
_cell.length_b   1.000
_cell.length_c   1.000
_cell.angle_alpha   90.00
_cell.angle_beta   90.00
_cell.angle_gamma   90.00
#
_symmetry.space_group_name_H-M   'P 1'
#
loop_
_entity.id
_entity.type
_entity.pdbx_description
1 polymer ?
#
loop_
_entity_poly.entity_id
_entity_poly.type
_entity_poly.pdbx_seq_one_letter_code
_entity_poly.pdbx_strand_id
1 'polypeptide(L)'
;MNSYQKLWWEQAKSDHSAFLLIRRSGIAQCHSLHYLQMVTEKIAKAYFWRSGSPPPKNHAGFVQYLRFLGQTRLIDRERIANLFTFTRFADFQSWIRAVLPIAYELERLAPTLANDGPNPEYPWPHHQPAEAPAKHNFDTWVKLTTGHGRDLMRIIAIAIDRFPEYADA
;
A
#
# COMPACT_ATOMS: atom_id res chain seq x y z
N MET A 1 2.09 5.78 -19.42
CA MET A 1 1.40 6.41 -18.27
C MET A 1 0.56 7.61 -18.76
N ASN A 2 -0.73 7.65 -18.44
CA ASN A 2 -1.61 8.78 -18.76
C ASN A 2 -1.60 9.91 -17.69
N SER A 3 -2.28 11.02 -17.95
CA SER A 3 -2.32 12.20 -17.06
C SER A 3 -2.94 11.89 -15.69
N TYR A 4 -3.98 11.06 -15.62
CA TYR A 4 -4.60 10.68 -14.36
C TYR A 4 -3.68 9.80 -13.51
N GLN A 5 -3.01 8.82 -14.12
CA GLN A 5 -2.00 8.02 -13.42
C GLN A 5 -0.91 8.90 -12.81
N LYS A 6 -0.45 9.93 -13.54
CA LYS A 6 0.55 10.89 -13.05
C LYS A 6 0.06 11.65 -11.81
N LEU A 7 -1.17 12.16 -11.81
CA LEU A 7 -1.72 12.90 -10.67
C LEU A 7 -1.80 12.05 -9.41
N TRP A 8 -2.29 10.81 -9.53
CA TRP A 8 -2.39 9.89 -8.39
C TRP A 8 -1.01 9.43 -7.90
N TRP A 9 -0.07 9.21 -8.81
CA TRP A 9 1.30 8.86 -8.46
C TRP A 9 2.03 9.99 -7.73
N GLU A 10 1.89 11.25 -8.16
CA GLU A 10 2.47 12.39 -7.45
C GLU A 10 1.91 12.52 -6.03
N GLN A 11 0.62 12.28 -5.85
CA GLN A 11 0.04 12.26 -4.50
C GLN A 11 0.60 11.08 -3.67
N ALA A 12 0.75 9.88 -4.25
CA ALA A 12 1.34 8.74 -3.56
C ALA A 12 2.81 9.02 -3.14
N LYS A 13 3.58 9.73 -3.96
CA LYS A 13 4.94 10.18 -3.61
C LYS A 13 4.95 11.16 -2.44
N SER A 14 4.02 12.12 -2.44
CA SER A 14 3.86 13.08 -1.34
C SER A 14 3.57 12.36 -0.03
N ASP A 15 2.61 11.44 -0.04
CA ASP A 15 2.23 10.66 1.15
C ASP A 15 3.37 9.74 1.62
N HIS A 16 4.15 9.18 0.69
CA HIS A 16 5.32 8.36 1.03
C HIS A 16 6.42 9.19 1.70
N SER A 17 6.63 10.42 1.21
CA SER A 17 7.57 11.36 1.84
C SER A 17 7.14 11.73 3.25
N ALA A 18 5.84 11.96 3.47
CA ALA A 18 5.28 12.20 4.81
C ALA A 18 5.43 10.97 5.71
N PHE A 19 5.15 9.76 5.22
CA PHE A 19 5.39 8.50 5.94
C PHE A 19 6.85 8.39 6.40
N LEU A 20 7.82 8.65 5.52
CA LEU A 20 9.24 8.56 5.85
C LEU A 20 9.66 9.56 6.93
N LEU A 21 9.12 10.79 6.88
CA LEU A 21 9.37 11.83 7.88
C LEU A 21 8.81 11.43 9.25
N ILE A 22 7.53 11.04 9.29
CA ILE A 22 6.80 10.70 10.50
C ILE A 22 7.33 9.44 11.16
N ARG A 23 7.67 8.41 10.39
CA ARG A 23 8.21 7.17 10.93
C ARG A 23 9.50 7.38 11.72
N ARG A 24 10.27 8.41 11.37
CA ARG A 24 11.55 8.75 12.02
C ARG A 24 11.39 9.68 13.22
N SER A 25 10.23 10.32 13.41
CA SER A 25 10.02 11.29 14.49
C SER A 25 9.57 10.68 15.81
N GLY A 26 9.29 9.36 15.85
CA GLY A 26 8.90 8.66 17.07
C GLY A 26 7.50 9.01 17.58
N ILE A 27 6.65 9.64 16.75
CA ILE A 27 5.25 9.90 17.09
C ILE A 27 4.42 8.60 17.07
N ALA A 28 3.17 8.68 17.53
CA ALA A 28 2.27 7.53 17.62
C ALA A 28 2.16 6.75 16.29
N GLN A 29 2.10 5.42 16.40
CA GLN A 29 2.12 4.49 15.25
C GLN A 29 0.97 4.73 14.27
N CYS A 30 -0.18 5.20 14.76
CA CYS A 30 -1.34 5.52 13.92
C CYS A 30 -0.98 6.48 12.79
N HIS A 31 -0.12 7.48 13.01
CA HIS A 31 0.27 8.43 11.96
C HIS A 31 1.09 7.74 10.85
N SER A 32 2.05 6.88 11.23
CA SER A 32 2.83 6.12 10.25
C SER A 32 1.93 5.18 9.45
N LEU A 33 0.98 4.53 10.12
CA LEU A 33 0.03 3.63 9.48
C LEU A 33 -0.95 4.34 8.55
N HIS A 34 -1.46 5.52 8.94
CA HIS A 34 -2.34 6.32 8.10
C HIS A 34 -1.65 6.69 6.78
N TYR A 35 -0.44 7.25 6.85
CA TYR A 35 0.28 7.61 5.62
C TYR A 35 0.65 6.39 4.79
N LEU A 36 1.04 5.26 5.41
CA LEU A 36 1.34 4.05 4.66
C LEU A 36 0.09 3.48 3.96
N GLN A 37 -1.07 3.47 4.64
CA GLN A 37 -2.34 3.08 4.03
C GLN A 37 -2.66 4.00 2.84
N MET A 38 -2.51 5.31 3.00
CA MET A 38 -2.73 6.30 1.95
C MET A 38 -1.80 6.14 0.75
N VAL A 39 -0.52 5.83 0.97
CA VAL A 39 0.43 5.49 -0.10
C VAL A 39 -0.07 4.29 -0.90
N THR A 40 -0.46 3.21 -0.21
CA THR A 40 -0.90 1.97 -0.85
C THR A 40 -2.21 2.12 -1.65
N GLU A 41 -3.15 2.92 -1.14
CA GLU A 41 -4.37 3.26 -1.86
C GLU A 41 -4.07 4.04 -3.14
N LYS A 42 -3.23 5.07 -3.04
CA LYS A 42 -3.00 5.98 -4.17
C LYS A 42 -2.12 5.36 -5.25
N ILE A 43 -1.14 4.52 -4.90
CA ILE A 43 -0.37 3.79 -5.90
C ILE A 43 -1.23 2.76 -6.64
N ALA A 44 -2.17 2.11 -5.94
CA ALA A 44 -3.13 1.22 -6.57
C ALA A 44 -4.06 1.99 -7.53
N LYS A 45 -4.60 3.13 -7.09
CA LYS A 45 -5.44 3.99 -7.95
C LYS A 45 -4.66 4.52 -9.16
N ALA A 46 -3.42 4.96 -8.96
CA ALA A 46 -2.52 5.35 -10.04
C ALA A 46 -2.34 4.21 -11.05
N TYR A 47 -2.15 2.97 -10.59
CA TYR A 47 -2.03 1.82 -11.48
C TYR A 47 -3.33 1.55 -12.26
N PHE A 48 -4.48 1.56 -11.60
CA PHE A 48 -5.76 1.21 -12.26
C PHE A 48 -6.29 2.26 -13.23
N TRP A 49 -5.84 3.51 -13.12
CA TRP A 49 -6.09 4.53 -14.15
C TRP A 49 -5.53 4.19 -15.53
N ARG A 50 -4.67 3.16 -15.66
CA ARG A 50 -4.20 2.65 -16.96
C ARG A 50 -5.32 2.21 -17.89
N SER A 51 -6.49 1.85 -17.35
CA SER A 51 -7.68 1.48 -18.14
C SER A 51 -8.34 2.67 -18.85
N GLY A 52 -7.95 3.90 -18.50
CA GLY A 52 -8.62 5.13 -18.97
C GLY A 52 -9.91 5.46 -18.22
N SER A 53 -10.41 4.54 -17.40
CA SER A 53 -11.62 4.71 -16.59
C SER A 53 -11.28 4.95 -15.12
N PRO A 54 -12.11 5.71 -14.39
CA PRO A 54 -11.89 5.95 -12.97
C PRO A 54 -11.97 4.63 -12.18
N PRO A 55 -10.99 4.35 -11.30
CA PRO A 55 -11.09 3.23 -10.38
C PRO A 55 -12.22 3.48 -9.36
N PRO A 56 -12.74 2.41 -8.71
CA PRO A 56 -13.77 2.54 -7.69
C PRO A 56 -13.41 3.55 -6.59
N LYS A 57 -14.40 4.32 -6.12
CA LYS A 57 -14.24 5.25 -5.00
C LYS A 57 -14.31 4.52 -3.65
N ASN A 58 -13.39 3.60 -3.41
CA ASN A 58 -13.21 2.97 -2.10
C ASN A 58 -11.72 2.89 -1.77
N HIS A 59 -11.43 2.44 -0.55
CA HIS A 59 -10.07 2.29 -0.02
C HIS A 59 -9.45 0.91 -0.29
N ALA A 60 -10.19 0.01 -0.94
CA ALA A 60 -9.74 -1.33 -1.28
C ALA A 60 -9.14 -1.34 -2.69
N GLY A 61 -7.88 -1.73 -2.84
CA GLY A 61 -7.24 -1.75 -4.16
C GLY A 61 -5.78 -2.16 -4.16
N PHE A 62 -5.06 -2.03 -3.05
CA PHE A 62 -3.68 -2.48 -2.89
C PHE A 62 -3.51 -4.00 -3.04
N VAL A 63 -4.37 -4.82 -2.42
CA VAL A 63 -4.33 -6.29 -2.60
C VAL A 63 -4.57 -6.65 -4.06
N GLN A 64 -5.53 -5.99 -4.70
CA GLN A 64 -5.81 -6.19 -6.11
C GLN A 64 -4.60 -5.77 -6.96
N TYR A 65 -4.01 -4.61 -6.68
CA TYR A 65 -2.81 -4.11 -7.35
C TYR A 65 -1.65 -5.12 -7.29
N LEU A 66 -1.34 -5.68 -6.12
CA LEU A 66 -0.32 -6.72 -5.97
C LEU A 66 -0.64 -7.96 -6.80
N ARG A 67 -1.91 -8.41 -6.80
CA ARG A 67 -2.34 -9.55 -7.63
C ARG A 67 -2.15 -9.27 -9.12
N PHE A 68 -2.45 -8.05 -9.58
CA PHE A 68 -2.26 -7.66 -10.97
C PHE A 68 -0.78 -7.66 -11.38
N LEU A 69 0.13 -7.20 -10.52
CA LEU A 69 1.57 -7.33 -10.76
C LEU A 69 2.01 -8.80 -10.85
N GLY A 70 1.42 -9.65 -10.01
CA GLY A 70 1.62 -11.10 -10.07
C GLY A 70 0.97 -11.78 -11.28
N GLN A 71 0.21 -11.06 -12.10
CA GLN A 71 -0.48 -11.56 -13.29
C GLN A 71 -0.02 -10.85 -14.57
N THR A 72 1.10 -10.12 -14.52
CA THR A 72 1.70 -9.44 -15.66
C THR A 72 1.89 -10.37 -16.88
N ARG A 73 1.71 -9.79 -18.07
CA ARG A 73 1.85 -10.44 -19.39
C ARG A 73 3.21 -11.13 -19.53
N LEU A 74 3.25 -12.26 -20.25
CA LEU A 74 4.45 -13.10 -20.38
C LEU A 74 5.70 -12.32 -20.80
N ILE A 75 5.56 -11.38 -21.74
CA ILE A 75 6.65 -10.53 -22.26
C ILE A 75 7.25 -9.58 -21.22
N ASP A 76 6.48 -9.20 -20.20
CA ASP A 76 6.87 -8.23 -19.17
C ASP A 76 7.31 -8.88 -17.86
N ARG A 77 7.11 -10.20 -17.68
CA ARG A 77 7.29 -10.89 -16.40
C ARG A 77 8.66 -10.68 -15.77
N GLU A 78 9.73 -11.00 -16.50
CA GLU A 78 11.08 -10.89 -15.95
C GLU A 78 11.49 -9.43 -15.77
N ARG A 79 11.04 -8.53 -16.65
CA ARG A 79 11.27 -7.09 -16.50
C ARG A 79 10.64 -6.56 -15.21
N ILE A 80 9.38 -6.91 -14.93
CA ILE A 80 8.67 -6.51 -13.72
C ILE A 80 9.28 -7.14 -12.47
N ALA A 81 9.62 -8.44 -12.52
CA ALA A 81 10.30 -9.10 -11.40
C ALA A 81 11.62 -8.39 -11.05
N ASN A 82 12.46 -8.11 -12.05
CA ASN A 82 13.75 -7.45 -11.88
C ASN A 82 13.59 -6.01 -11.35
N LEU A 83 12.59 -5.27 -11.82
CA LEU A 83 12.26 -3.93 -11.32
C LEU A 83 11.98 -3.96 -9.81
N PHE A 84 11.29 -5.00 -9.35
CA PHE A 84 11.04 -5.25 -7.93
C PHE A 84 12.14 -6.05 -7.23
N THR A 85 13.33 -6.16 -7.82
CA THR A 85 14.54 -6.83 -7.28
C THR A 85 14.43 -8.35 -7.10
N PHE A 86 13.54 -9.01 -7.82
CA PHE A 86 13.42 -10.46 -7.87
C PHE A 86 14.11 -11.00 -9.13
N THR A 87 14.96 -12.02 -8.97
CA THR A 87 15.67 -12.66 -10.09
C THR A 87 14.74 -13.39 -11.05
N ARG A 88 13.63 -13.94 -10.54
CA ARG A 88 12.66 -14.71 -11.33
C ARG A 88 11.25 -14.24 -11.02
N PHE A 89 10.39 -14.19 -12.04
CA PHE A 89 8.98 -13.86 -11.83
C PHE A 89 8.25 -14.83 -10.88
N ALA A 90 8.63 -16.11 -10.87
CA ALA A 90 8.07 -17.09 -9.94
C ALA A 90 8.35 -16.74 -8.46
N ASP A 91 9.53 -16.16 -8.17
CA ASP A 91 9.90 -15.72 -6.82
C ASP A 91 9.10 -14.48 -6.43
N PHE A 92 8.90 -13.55 -7.38
CA PHE A 92 8.04 -12.39 -7.18
C PHE A 92 6.57 -12.79 -6.92
N GLN A 93 6.03 -13.74 -7.66
CA GLN A 93 4.67 -14.26 -7.42
C GLN A 93 4.56 -14.99 -6.08
N SER A 94 5.57 -15.75 -5.69
CA SER A 94 5.64 -16.40 -4.38
C SER A 94 5.64 -15.36 -3.25
N TRP A 95 6.47 -14.33 -3.41
CA TRP A 95 6.53 -13.21 -2.49
C TRP A 95 5.19 -12.47 -2.37
N ILE A 96 4.52 -12.15 -3.49
CA ILE A 96 3.19 -11.52 -3.47
C ILE A 96 2.25 -12.34 -2.60
N ARG A 97 2.16 -13.66 -2.83
CA ARG A 97 1.28 -14.54 -2.04
C ARG A 97 1.60 -14.50 -0.54
N ALA A 98 2.87 -14.43 -0.17
CA ALA A 98 3.30 -14.35 1.23
C ALA A 98 2.93 -13.02 1.90
N VAL A 99 2.96 -11.89 1.18
CA VAL A 99 2.66 -10.56 1.74
C VAL A 99 1.17 -10.18 1.68
N LEU A 100 0.35 -10.89 0.89
CA LEU A 100 -1.08 -10.59 0.73
C LEU A 100 -1.85 -10.46 2.06
N PRO A 101 -1.63 -11.30 3.09
CA PRO A 101 -2.30 -11.13 4.38
C PRO A 101 -1.97 -9.78 5.06
N ILE A 102 -0.71 -9.37 5.04
CA ILE A 102 -0.27 -8.08 5.64
C ILE A 102 -0.83 -6.92 4.82
N ALA A 103 -0.81 -7.03 3.49
CA ALA A 103 -1.39 -6.03 2.60
C ALA A 103 -2.91 -5.83 2.85
N TYR A 104 -3.63 -6.93 3.06
CA TYR A 104 -5.06 -6.89 3.39
C TYR A 104 -5.33 -6.24 4.74
N GLU A 105 -4.52 -6.54 5.77
CA GLU A 105 -4.62 -5.86 7.06
C GLU A 105 -4.36 -4.35 6.94
N LEU A 106 -3.36 -3.96 6.15
CA LEU A 106 -3.03 -2.55 5.89
C LEU A 106 -4.18 -1.83 5.16
N GLU A 107 -4.83 -2.44 4.18
CA GLU A 107 -6.03 -1.87 3.55
C GLU A 107 -7.17 -1.67 4.54
N ARG A 108 -7.40 -2.65 5.43
CA ARG A 108 -8.49 -2.61 6.42
C ARG A 108 -8.33 -1.56 7.50
N LEU A 109 -7.18 -0.88 7.56
CA LEU A 109 -7.00 0.29 8.42
C LEU A 109 -7.83 1.49 7.95
N ALA A 110 -8.31 1.52 6.70
CA ALA A 110 -9.21 2.57 6.26
C ALA A 110 -10.51 2.54 7.10
N PRO A 111 -11.01 3.69 7.60
CA PRO A 111 -12.18 3.74 8.48
C PRO A 111 -13.41 3.00 7.94
N THR A 112 -13.67 3.11 6.63
CA THR A 112 -14.82 2.43 5.98
C THR A 112 -14.67 0.91 5.88
N LEU A 113 -13.47 0.37 6.08
CA LEU A 113 -13.15 -1.06 6.04
C LEU A 113 -12.87 -1.65 7.43
N ALA A 114 -12.69 -0.79 8.43
CA ALA A 114 -12.42 -1.17 9.82
C ALA A 114 -13.67 -1.64 10.57
N ASN A 115 -14.88 -1.36 10.07
CA ASN A 115 -16.17 -1.76 10.68
C ASN A 115 -16.28 -1.36 12.17
N ASP A 116 -16.10 -0.07 12.48
CA ASP A 116 -16.02 0.46 13.86
C ASP A 116 -14.90 -0.12 14.72
N GLY A 117 -13.94 -0.82 14.11
CA GLY A 117 -12.74 -1.34 14.76
C GLY A 117 -11.55 -0.39 14.71
N PRO A 118 -10.36 -0.91 15.11
CA PRO A 118 -9.11 -0.16 15.09
C PRO A 118 -8.81 0.41 13.70
N ASN A 119 -8.62 1.72 13.65
CA ASN A 119 -8.21 2.48 12.47
C ASN A 119 -7.31 3.64 12.92
N PRO A 120 -6.46 4.20 12.05
CA PRO A 120 -5.48 5.19 12.47
C PRO A 120 -6.05 6.62 12.55
N GLU A 121 -7.30 6.84 12.13
CA GLU A 121 -7.88 8.19 11.94
C GLU A 121 -8.78 8.63 13.09
N TYR A 122 -9.75 7.79 13.47
CA TYR A 122 -10.80 8.17 14.40
C TYR A 122 -10.81 7.26 15.63
N PRO A 123 -11.16 7.80 16.82
CA PRO A 123 -11.54 6.96 17.96
C PRO A 123 -12.63 5.95 17.59
N TRP A 124 -12.62 4.79 18.25
CA TRP A 124 -13.58 3.72 18.00
C TRP A 124 -14.11 3.11 19.32
N PRO A 125 -15.31 2.47 19.28
CA PRO A 125 -16.31 2.53 18.20
C PRO A 125 -16.84 3.95 17.95
N HIS A 126 -17.31 4.28 16.75
CA HIS A 126 -17.64 5.67 16.37
C HIS A 126 -18.70 6.32 17.27
N HIS A 127 -19.77 5.58 17.59
CA HIS A 127 -20.89 6.09 18.38
C HIS A 127 -20.63 6.19 19.88
N GLN A 128 -19.65 5.44 20.40
CA GLN A 128 -19.28 5.45 21.82
C GLN A 128 -17.78 5.21 21.95
N PRO A 129 -16.94 6.24 21.70
CA PRO A 129 -15.50 6.07 21.66
C PRO A 129 -14.92 5.55 22.98
N ALA A 130 -14.22 4.42 22.90
CA ALA A 130 -13.53 3.80 24.02
C ALA A 130 -12.00 3.83 23.85
N GLU A 131 -11.53 3.79 22.60
CA GLU A 131 -10.11 3.80 22.27
C GLU A 131 -9.79 4.93 21.29
N ALA A 132 -8.58 5.49 21.44
CA ALA A 132 -8.03 6.50 20.53
C ALA A 132 -6.84 5.91 19.77
N PRO A 133 -6.71 6.15 18.44
CA PRO A 133 -5.61 5.61 17.64
C PRO A 133 -4.23 5.92 18.20
N ALA A 134 -4.04 7.13 18.75
CA ALA A 134 -2.78 7.58 19.31
C ALA A 134 -2.31 6.78 20.54
N LYS A 135 -3.20 6.03 21.19
CA LYS A 135 -2.91 5.20 22.36
C LYS A 135 -2.93 3.70 22.07
N HIS A 136 -3.31 3.30 20.86
CA HIS A 136 -3.49 1.90 20.48
C HIS A 136 -2.21 1.31 19.89
N ASN A 137 -1.91 0.06 20.26
CA ASN A 137 -0.81 -0.71 19.70
C ASN A 137 -1.35 -1.55 18.54
N PHE A 138 -0.97 -1.20 17.31
CA PHE A 138 -1.47 -1.89 16.13
C PHE A 138 -0.63 -3.13 15.82
N ASP A 139 -1.22 -4.32 15.85
CA ASP A 139 -0.56 -5.58 15.45
C ASP A 139 -0.01 -5.51 14.03
N THR A 140 -0.72 -4.82 13.12
CA THR A 140 -0.26 -4.57 11.75
C THR A 140 1.09 -3.85 11.72
N TRP A 141 1.37 -2.95 12.66
CA TRP A 141 2.68 -2.29 12.75
C TRP A 141 3.80 -3.25 13.14
N VAL A 142 3.54 -4.17 14.08
CA VAL A 142 4.50 -5.22 14.48
C VAL A 142 4.83 -6.13 13.29
N LYS A 143 3.80 -6.52 12.52
CA LYS A 143 3.99 -7.33 11.30
C LYS A 143 4.77 -6.57 10.23
N LEU A 144 4.44 -5.29 10.01
CA LEU A 144 5.14 -4.43 9.05
C LEU A 144 6.62 -4.22 9.42
N THR A 145 6.96 -4.18 10.70
CA THR A 145 8.34 -3.93 11.15
C THR A 145 9.20 -5.19 11.26
N THR A 146 8.67 -6.37 10.91
CA THR A 146 9.38 -7.66 10.97
C THR A 146 9.28 -8.42 9.64
N GLY A 147 10.16 -9.41 9.45
CA GLY A 147 10.10 -10.40 8.34
C GLY A 147 9.66 -9.83 6.98
N HIS A 148 8.60 -10.43 6.41
CA HIS A 148 7.98 -10.05 5.14
C HIS A 148 7.35 -8.65 5.14
N GLY A 149 6.99 -8.09 6.29
CA GLY A 149 6.45 -6.73 6.37
C GLY A 149 7.51 -5.67 6.07
N ARG A 150 8.75 -5.86 6.53
CA ARG A 150 9.86 -4.95 6.18
C ARG A 150 10.11 -4.96 4.68
N ASP A 151 10.05 -6.14 4.09
CA ASP A 151 10.21 -6.31 2.66
C ASP A 151 9.03 -5.70 1.88
N LEU A 152 7.79 -5.82 2.38
CA LEU A 152 6.63 -5.11 1.82
C LEU A 152 6.83 -3.59 1.81
N MET A 153 7.29 -2.99 2.91
CA MET A 153 7.59 -1.54 2.94
C MET A 153 8.68 -1.16 1.93
N ARG A 154 9.71 -2.00 1.75
CA ARG A 154 10.76 -1.80 0.74
C ARG A 154 10.18 -1.87 -0.68
N ILE A 155 9.33 -2.86 -0.97
CA ILE A 155 8.69 -2.99 -2.28
C ILE A 155 7.71 -1.85 -2.56
N ILE A 156 7.00 -1.34 -1.55
CA ILE A 156 6.16 -0.14 -1.70
C ILE A 156 7.04 1.07 -2.09
N ALA A 157 8.19 1.26 -1.45
CA ALA A 157 9.10 2.34 -1.84
C ALA A 157 9.56 2.20 -3.29
N ILE A 158 9.94 0.99 -3.72
CA ILE A 158 10.30 0.71 -5.12
C ILE A 158 9.13 0.98 -6.07
N ALA A 159 7.91 0.57 -5.72
CA ALA A 159 6.70 0.82 -6.50
C ALA A 159 6.49 2.32 -6.72
N ILE A 160 6.67 3.14 -5.67
CA ILE A 160 6.58 4.59 -5.76
C ILE A 160 7.69 5.17 -6.65
N ASP A 161 8.94 4.78 -6.43
CA ASP A 161 10.08 5.37 -7.15
C ASP A 161 10.12 4.98 -8.63
N ARG A 162 9.68 3.76 -8.94
CA ARG A 162 9.78 3.15 -10.28
C ARG A 162 8.45 3.13 -11.04
N PHE A 163 7.41 3.78 -10.52
CA PHE A 163 6.06 3.72 -11.11
C PHE A 163 6.01 3.94 -12.63
N PRO A 164 6.70 4.95 -13.22
CA PRO A 164 6.64 5.18 -14.66
C PRO A 164 7.14 4.01 -15.51
N GLU A 165 8.03 3.18 -14.96
CA GLU A 165 8.63 2.05 -15.67
C GLU A 165 7.66 0.85 -15.80
N TYR A 166 6.63 0.78 -14.95
CA TYR A 166 5.64 -0.33 -14.99
C TYR A 166 4.18 0.12 -15.06
N ALA A 167 3.90 1.42 -15.13
CA ALA A 167 2.54 1.97 -15.11
C ALA A 167 1.61 1.40 -16.21
N ASP A 168 2.18 0.91 -17.31
CA ASP A 168 1.45 0.37 -18.47
C ASP A 168 1.61 -1.17 -18.62
N ALA A 169 2.25 -1.84 -17.66
CA ALA A 169 2.66 -3.25 -17.76
C ALA A 169 1.49 -4.25 -17.69
#